data_AF-A0A9J7AG68-F1
#
_entry.id   AF-A0A9J7AG68-F1
#
_cell.length_a   1.000
_cell.length_b   1.000
_cell.length_c   1.000
_cell.angle_alpha   90.00
_cell.angle_beta   90.00
_cell.angle_gamma   90.00
#
_symmetry.space_group_name_H-M   'P 1'
#
loop_
_entity.id
_entity.type
_entity.pdbx_description
1 polymer ?
#
loop_
_entity_poly.entity_id
_entity_poly.type
_entity_poly.pdbx_seq_one_letter_code
_entity_poly.pdbx_strand_id
1 'polypeptide(L)'
;MSITTRIIGLLLFFVLSAHAPAQPETGSNQPAELTQHAVAEAQIEQLDKPLYSAFTERYILGEVKDLRQSIADVRLELTSKIIDKEIELADRALTYATDTVTYFFYLLAGASSLLVIIGWNSLRDVKERVGSYANEEISRITASYEERLENLEKELHRKSRHIKAAQEEIVLTNEIHSLWLKASQENSPQNKISIYDQILALRPEDLEALTYKADAALLLGQTEWATSLANRALEIDPENSHAFYQRACAYAESGFVEEALRDLAEAIQRSESLRIQAGVDASFDSLKDNEQFNEMVLLQKPEESNVIITDDI
;
A
#
# COMPACT_ATOMS: atom_id res chain seq x y z
N MET A 1 19.17 27.22 37.43
CA MET A 1 17.91 26.66 37.98
C MET A 1 18.19 25.19 38.26
N SER A 2 18.80 24.86 39.41
CA SER A 2 18.09 24.56 40.68
C SER A 2 17.23 23.30 40.50
N ILE A 3 17.59 22.11 40.98
CA ILE A 3 17.34 21.63 42.36
C ILE A 3 17.71 20.12 42.32
N THR A 4 18.81 19.71 42.96
CA THR A 4 18.87 18.74 44.10
C THR A 4 18.32 17.32 43.77
N THR A 5 18.98 16.18 44.04
CA THR A 5 19.31 15.67 45.39
C THR A 5 19.96 14.26 45.31
N ARG A 6 21.14 14.11 45.96
CA ARG A 6 21.72 12.98 46.74
C ARG A 6 22.00 11.62 46.07
N ILE A 7 23.27 11.21 45.88
CA ILE A 7 24.33 10.82 46.86
C ILE A 7 24.09 9.40 47.43
N ILE A 8 24.78 8.42 46.81
CA ILE A 8 25.18 7.15 47.42
C ILE A 8 26.57 7.39 47.98
N GLY A 9 26.71 7.40 49.30
CA GLY A 9 27.98 7.64 49.97
C GLY A 9 27.93 7.19 51.43
N LEU A 10 28.68 6.11 51.70
CA LEU A 10 29.59 5.95 52.84
C LEU A 10 29.02 6.08 54.26
N LEU A 11 29.04 4.99 55.03
CA LEU A 11 29.19 5.05 56.49
C LEU A 11 29.84 3.77 57.03
N LEU A 12 31.17 3.78 56.97
CA LEU A 12 32.08 3.14 57.92
C LEU A 12 32.59 4.29 58.82
N PHE A 13 32.84 4.00 60.10
CA PHE A 13 33.48 4.85 61.14
C PHE A 13 32.64 5.86 61.94
N PHE A 14 32.39 5.53 63.22
CA PHE A 14 32.81 6.22 64.48
C PHE A 14 32.13 5.46 65.65
N VAL A 15 32.77 5.07 66.75
CA VAL A 15 33.40 5.94 67.75
C VAL A 15 34.56 5.21 68.44
N LEU A 16 35.66 5.96 68.62
CA LEU A 16 36.85 5.65 69.39
C LEU A 16 36.85 6.53 70.67
N SER A 17 37.39 5.97 71.76
CA SER A 17 38.07 6.64 72.89
C SER A 17 37.30 7.50 73.91
N ALA A 18 37.42 7.12 75.19
CA ALA A 18 38.04 7.92 76.27
C ALA A 18 37.99 7.11 77.60
N HIS A 19 39.11 6.53 78.06
CA HIS A 19 40.09 7.07 79.02
C HIS A 19 39.65 7.06 80.50
N ALA A 20 40.46 6.32 81.29
CA ALA A 20 40.62 6.24 82.75
C ALA A 20 40.82 7.65 83.41
N PRO A 21 40.97 7.85 84.76
CA PRO A 21 41.45 6.89 85.77
C PRO A 21 40.87 7.04 87.20
N ALA A 22 41.38 6.21 88.12
CA ALA A 22 41.85 6.56 89.47
C ALA A 22 41.43 5.53 90.54
N GLN A 23 42.41 4.74 90.98
CA GLN A 23 42.49 4.33 92.38
C GLN A 23 42.76 5.59 93.24
N PRO A 24 42.46 5.55 94.54
CA PRO A 24 43.60 5.29 95.42
C PRO A 24 43.26 4.35 96.58
N GLU A 25 44.27 3.54 96.93
CA GLU A 25 44.72 3.35 98.32
C GLU A 25 43.80 2.57 99.26
N THR A 26 44.24 1.78 100.24
CA THR A 26 45.52 1.58 100.92
C THR A 26 45.32 0.35 101.81
N GLY A 27 46.41 -0.29 102.22
CA GLY A 27 46.38 -1.30 103.28
C GLY A 27 47.12 -2.56 102.85
N SER A 28 48.43 -2.48 102.67
CA SER A 28 49.41 -2.73 103.74
C SER A 28 49.54 -4.22 104.06
N ASN A 29 50.71 -4.73 103.66
CA ASN A 29 51.48 -5.74 104.37
C ASN A 29 50.80 -7.08 104.67
N GLN A 30 51.32 -8.12 104.04
CA GLN A 30 51.91 -9.21 104.82
C GLN A 30 53.04 -9.88 104.02
N PRO A 31 54.30 -9.50 104.27
CA PRO A 31 55.42 -10.44 104.25
C PRO A 31 55.47 -11.28 105.55
N ALA A 32 54.35 -11.43 106.27
CA ALA A 32 54.28 -12.09 107.58
C ALA A 32 53.27 -13.26 107.66
N GLU A 33 52.44 -13.50 106.65
CA GLU A 33 51.46 -14.61 106.67
C GLU A 33 52.05 -15.94 106.18
N LEU A 34 53.06 -15.92 105.31
CA LEU A 34 53.75 -17.15 104.89
C LEU A 34 54.57 -17.79 106.03
N THR A 35 54.97 -17.00 107.03
CA THR A 35 55.55 -17.53 108.28
C THR A 35 54.50 -17.99 109.29
N GLN A 36 53.25 -17.52 109.22
CA GLN A 36 52.14 -18.04 110.02
C GLN A 36 51.54 -19.32 109.45
N HIS A 37 51.44 -19.46 108.12
CA HIS A 37 51.01 -20.70 107.48
C HIS A 37 51.99 -21.85 107.72
N ALA A 38 53.30 -21.60 107.65
CA ALA A 38 54.32 -22.63 107.95
C ALA A 38 54.39 -22.99 109.45
N VAL A 39 54.12 -22.04 110.36
CA VAL A 39 54.03 -22.30 111.82
C VAL A 39 52.70 -22.98 112.19
N ALA A 40 51.61 -22.68 111.47
CA ALA A 40 50.32 -23.34 111.62
C ALA A 40 50.36 -24.78 111.07
N GLU A 41 50.96 -25.01 109.90
CA GLU A 41 51.14 -26.36 109.34
C GLU A 41 52.00 -27.25 110.26
N ALA A 42 53.09 -26.71 110.85
CA ALA A 42 53.90 -27.43 111.82
C ALA A 42 53.19 -27.73 113.17
N GLN A 43 52.19 -26.92 113.56
CA GLN A 43 51.31 -27.22 114.71
C GLN A 43 50.19 -28.19 114.35
N ILE A 44 49.68 -28.17 113.12
CA ILE A 44 48.63 -29.07 112.61
C ILE A 44 49.15 -30.51 112.45
N GLU A 45 50.43 -30.70 112.09
CA GLU A 45 51.03 -32.04 111.91
C GLU A 45 51.36 -32.77 113.23
N GLN A 46 51.31 -32.09 114.39
CA GLN A 46 51.51 -32.67 115.74
C GLN A 46 50.21 -32.78 116.58
N LEU A 47 49.04 -32.53 115.98
CA LEU A 47 47.74 -32.56 116.67
C LEU A 47 47.05 -33.92 116.54
N ASP A 48 47.17 -34.75 117.59
CA ASP A 48 46.67 -36.14 117.65
C ASP A 48 45.16 -36.27 117.99
N LYS A 49 44.40 -35.16 118.04
CA LYS A 49 42.95 -35.14 118.34
C LYS A 49 42.23 -34.01 117.59
N PRO A 50 41.03 -34.25 117.04
CA PRO A 50 40.29 -33.26 116.27
C PRO A 50 39.97 -32.03 117.13
N LEU A 51 40.23 -30.84 116.59
CA LEU A 51 40.02 -29.54 117.24
C LEU A 51 38.53 -29.19 117.50
N TYR A 52 37.61 -30.10 117.22
CA TYR A 52 36.16 -29.90 117.31
C TYR A 52 35.46 -31.10 117.96
N SER A 53 34.34 -30.87 118.64
CA SER A 53 33.52 -31.93 119.24
C SER A 53 32.60 -32.59 118.20
N ALA A 54 32.25 -33.86 118.39
CA ALA A 54 31.36 -34.62 117.48
C ALA A 54 29.98 -33.96 117.25
N PHE A 55 29.49 -33.17 118.22
CA PHE A 55 28.25 -32.40 118.08
C PHE A 55 28.42 -31.22 117.12
N THR A 56 29.52 -30.49 117.23
CA THR A 56 29.83 -29.33 116.41
C THR A 56 30.03 -29.72 114.94
N GLU A 57 30.68 -30.85 114.68
CA GLU A 57 30.85 -31.39 113.33
C GLU A 57 29.50 -31.70 112.66
N ARG A 58 28.59 -32.39 113.36
CA ARG A 58 27.25 -32.71 112.82
C ARG A 58 26.40 -31.47 112.55
N TYR A 59 26.48 -30.46 113.41
CA TYR A 59 25.77 -29.19 113.23
C TYR A 59 26.29 -28.45 111.99
N ILE A 60 27.61 -28.30 111.85
CA ILE A 60 28.24 -27.66 110.69
C ILE A 60 27.90 -28.43 109.41
N LEU A 61 27.96 -29.76 109.44
CA LEU A 61 27.57 -30.59 108.28
C LEU A 61 26.09 -30.44 107.92
N GLY A 62 25.21 -30.29 108.92
CA GLY A 62 23.78 -30.01 108.72
C GLY A 62 23.55 -28.65 108.05
N GLU A 63 24.12 -27.60 108.61
CA GLU A 63 24.02 -26.23 108.07
C GLU A 63 24.63 -26.14 106.66
N VAL A 64 25.76 -26.80 106.41
CA VAL A 64 26.38 -26.85 105.07
C VAL A 64 25.52 -27.64 104.09
N LYS A 65 24.87 -28.71 104.52
CA LYS A 65 23.93 -29.48 103.69
C LYS A 65 22.70 -28.64 103.34
N ASP A 66 22.11 -27.97 104.33
CA ASP A 66 20.94 -27.10 104.15
C ASP A 66 21.28 -25.90 103.27
N LEU A 67 22.47 -25.29 103.45
CA LEU A 67 22.98 -24.23 102.58
C LEU A 67 23.24 -24.73 101.14
N ARG A 68 23.78 -25.93 100.97
CA ARG A 68 23.94 -26.53 99.63
C ARG A 68 22.59 -26.77 98.98
N GLN A 69 21.60 -27.21 99.75
CA GLN A 69 20.24 -27.44 99.27
C GLN A 69 19.58 -26.11 98.89
N SER A 70 19.67 -25.07 99.72
CA SER A 70 19.13 -23.75 99.41
C SER A 70 19.81 -23.12 98.18
N ILE A 71 21.13 -23.29 98.03
CA ILE A 71 21.86 -22.83 96.83
C ILE A 71 21.39 -23.60 95.58
N ALA A 72 21.15 -24.91 95.71
CA ALA A 72 20.63 -25.71 94.61
C ALA A 72 19.21 -25.28 94.20
N ASP A 73 18.33 -25.06 95.17
CA ASP A 73 16.95 -24.62 94.94
C ASP A 73 16.90 -23.25 94.28
N VAL A 74 17.70 -22.29 94.76
CA VAL A 74 17.81 -20.95 94.14
C VAL A 74 18.37 -21.04 92.72
N ARG A 75 19.36 -21.91 92.47
CA ARG A 75 19.88 -22.13 91.10
C ARG A 75 18.81 -22.70 90.18
N LEU A 76 18.00 -23.64 90.65
CA LEU A 76 16.89 -24.20 89.87
C LEU A 76 15.85 -23.11 89.55
N GLU A 77 15.47 -22.29 90.52
CA GLU A 77 14.51 -21.19 90.31
C GLU A 77 15.05 -20.14 89.30
N LEU A 78 16.31 -19.71 89.47
CA LEU A 78 16.94 -18.78 88.54
C LEU A 78 17.08 -19.37 87.13
N THR A 79 17.46 -20.64 87.02
CA THR A 79 17.58 -21.32 85.74
C THR A 79 16.22 -21.41 85.06
N SER A 80 15.15 -21.76 85.79
CA SER A 80 13.79 -21.75 85.27
C SER A 80 13.40 -20.36 84.76
N LYS A 81 13.59 -19.31 85.56
CA LYS A 81 13.24 -17.93 85.17
C LYS A 81 14.03 -17.43 83.96
N ILE A 82 15.30 -17.81 83.84
CA ILE A 82 16.13 -17.46 82.68
C ILE A 82 15.61 -18.19 81.44
N ILE A 83 15.36 -19.49 81.54
CA ILE A 83 14.81 -20.30 80.45
C ILE A 83 13.45 -19.74 80.00
N ASP A 84 12.55 -19.43 80.95
CA ASP A 84 11.23 -18.88 80.65
C ASP A 84 11.34 -17.55 79.89
N LYS A 85 12.25 -16.67 80.32
CA LYS A 85 12.51 -15.39 79.65
C LYS A 85 13.16 -15.56 78.28
N GLU A 86 14.09 -16.50 78.13
CA GLU A 86 14.70 -16.82 76.84
C GLU A 86 13.68 -17.39 75.86
N ILE A 87 12.79 -18.27 76.32
CA ILE A 87 11.67 -18.78 75.52
C ILE A 87 10.73 -17.64 75.12
N GLU A 88 10.36 -16.75 76.05
CA GLU A 88 9.49 -15.60 75.75
C GLU A 88 10.12 -14.65 74.72
N LEU A 89 11.42 -14.38 74.84
CA LEU A 89 12.15 -13.55 73.87
C LEU A 89 12.25 -14.24 72.50
N ALA A 90 12.51 -15.55 72.48
CA ALA A 90 12.52 -16.34 71.26
C ALA A 90 11.15 -16.35 70.58
N ASP A 91 10.07 -16.52 71.35
CA ASP A 91 8.70 -16.55 70.84
C ASP A 91 8.26 -15.19 70.27
N ARG A 92 8.63 -14.08 70.93
CA ARG A 92 8.43 -12.73 70.38
C ARG A 92 9.22 -12.51 69.10
N ALA A 93 10.49 -12.88 69.08
CA ALA A 93 11.33 -12.75 67.89
C ALA A 93 10.79 -13.59 66.71
N LEU A 94 10.33 -14.81 66.99
CA LEU A 94 9.68 -15.67 66.01
C LEU A 94 8.39 -15.04 65.48
N THR A 95 7.54 -14.54 66.37
CA THR A 95 6.28 -13.85 66.00
C THR A 95 6.55 -12.65 65.10
N TYR A 96 7.51 -11.79 65.46
CA TYR A 96 7.90 -10.66 64.61
C TYR A 96 8.44 -11.10 63.24
N ALA A 97 9.24 -12.17 63.19
CA ALA A 97 9.73 -12.72 61.92
C ALA A 97 8.57 -13.27 61.07
N THR A 98 7.64 -14.00 61.67
CA THR A 98 6.45 -14.54 60.98
C THR A 98 5.54 -13.42 60.48
N ASP A 99 5.27 -12.40 61.29
CA ASP A 99 4.43 -11.27 60.91
C ASP A 99 5.04 -10.45 59.78
N THR A 100 6.34 -10.13 59.86
CA THR A 100 7.04 -9.37 58.80
C THR A 100 7.05 -10.12 57.47
N VAL A 101 7.31 -11.43 57.50
CA VAL A 101 7.21 -12.29 56.31
C VAL A 101 5.78 -12.29 55.77
N THR A 102 4.78 -12.42 56.63
CA THR A 102 3.36 -12.42 56.23
C THR A 102 2.93 -11.10 55.59
N TYR A 103 3.31 -9.96 56.18
CA TYR A 103 3.04 -8.63 55.60
C TYR A 103 3.76 -8.42 54.26
N PHE A 104 4.98 -8.93 54.11
CA PHE A 104 5.68 -8.89 52.82
C PHE A 104 4.94 -9.69 51.74
N PHE A 105 4.41 -10.86 52.10
CA PHE A 105 3.56 -11.64 51.20
C PHE A 105 2.28 -10.89 50.81
N TYR A 106 1.62 -10.19 51.75
CA TYR A 106 0.45 -9.37 51.43
C TYR A 106 0.79 -8.18 50.53
N LEU A 107 1.93 -7.51 50.73
CA LEU A 107 2.38 -6.43 49.84
C LEU A 107 2.67 -6.95 48.43
N LEU A 108 3.34 -8.11 48.33
CA LEU A 108 3.64 -8.73 47.04
C LEU A 108 2.35 -9.19 46.33
N ALA A 109 1.40 -9.75 47.06
CA ALA A 109 0.08 -10.12 46.54
C ALA A 109 -0.72 -8.90 46.07
N GLY A 110 -0.70 -7.79 46.83
CA GLY A 110 -1.32 -6.53 46.44
C GLY A 110 -0.69 -5.94 45.17
N ALA A 111 0.63 -5.89 45.11
CA ALA A 111 1.37 -5.40 43.95
C ALA A 111 1.15 -6.27 42.70
N SER A 112 1.13 -7.60 42.85
CA SER A 112 0.88 -8.52 41.73
C SER A 112 -0.55 -8.42 41.23
N SER A 113 -1.54 -8.32 42.12
CA SER A 113 -2.94 -8.10 41.75
C SER A 113 -3.11 -6.79 40.98
N LEU A 114 -2.47 -5.71 41.44
CA LEU A 114 -2.49 -4.41 40.75
C LEU A 114 -1.87 -4.49 39.35
N LEU A 115 -0.73 -5.16 39.20
CA LEU A 115 -0.07 -5.37 37.91
C LEU A 115 -0.94 -6.16 36.93
N VAL A 116 -1.66 -7.18 37.40
CA VAL A 116 -2.58 -7.95 36.55
C VAL A 116 -3.73 -7.10 36.04
N ILE A 117 -4.32 -6.26 36.88
CA ILE A 117 -5.42 -5.37 36.49
C ILE A 117 -4.94 -4.35 35.44
N ILE A 118 -3.78 -3.72 35.67
CA ILE A 118 -3.19 -2.76 34.72
C ILE A 118 -2.82 -3.46 33.41
N GLY A 119 -2.20 -4.64 33.50
CA GLY A 119 -1.81 -5.44 32.35
C GLY A 119 -3.01 -5.86 31.50
N TRP A 120 -4.10 -6.32 32.13
CA TRP A 120 -5.33 -6.71 31.44
C TRP A 120 -5.99 -5.53 30.72
N ASN A 121 -6.11 -4.39 31.39
CA ASN A 121 -6.68 -3.18 30.77
C ASN A 121 -5.82 -2.72 29.58
N SER A 122 -4.49 -2.69 29.71
CA SER A 122 -3.58 -2.34 28.62
C SER A 122 -3.70 -3.30 27.42
N LEU A 123 -3.74 -4.61 27.67
CA LEU A 123 -3.88 -5.61 26.60
C LEU A 123 -5.20 -5.46 25.85
N ARG A 124 -6.29 -5.19 26.59
CA ARG A 124 -7.61 -4.93 26.00
C ARG A 124 -7.60 -3.67 25.16
N ASP A 125 -7.04 -2.57 25.67
CA ASP A 125 -6.91 -1.32 24.94
C ASP A 125 -6.11 -1.49 23.64
N VAL A 126 -5.00 -2.24 23.69
CA VAL A 126 -4.19 -2.54 22.50
C VAL A 126 -5.01 -3.36 21.49
N LYS A 127 -5.71 -4.40 21.94
CA LYS A 127 -6.58 -5.21 21.07
C LYS A 127 -7.65 -4.37 20.39
N GLU A 128 -8.31 -3.49 21.13
CA GLU A 128 -9.35 -2.61 20.60
C GLU A 128 -8.79 -1.61 19.58
N ARG A 129 -7.67 -0.94 19.89
CA ARG A 129 -7.01 0.01 18.97
C ARG A 129 -6.48 -0.66 17.70
N VAL A 130 -5.86 -1.83 17.84
CA VAL A 130 -5.36 -2.59 16.68
C VAL A 130 -6.53 -3.05 15.82
N GLY A 131 -7.62 -3.51 16.43
CA GLY A 131 -8.85 -3.88 15.71
C GLY A 131 -9.46 -2.70 14.96
N SER A 132 -9.57 -1.53 15.59
CA SER A 132 -10.14 -0.34 14.95
C SER A 132 -9.27 0.17 13.80
N TYR A 133 -7.95 0.24 13.99
CA TYR A 133 -7.02 0.67 12.93
C TYR A 133 -7.02 -0.31 11.75
N ALA A 134 -7.00 -1.62 12.02
CA ALA A 134 -7.08 -2.63 10.98
C ALA A 134 -8.39 -2.53 10.19
N ASN A 135 -9.53 -2.37 10.86
CA ASN A 135 -10.82 -2.22 10.20
C ASN A 135 -10.90 -0.94 9.36
N GLU A 136 -10.38 0.18 9.87
CA GLU A 136 -10.36 1.45 9.13
C GLU A 136 -9.48 1.35 7.87
N GLU A 137 -8.28 0.79 8.00
CA GLU A 137 -7.37 0.63 6.87
C GLU A 137 -7.90 -0.38 5.85
N ILE A 138 -8.48 -1.50 6.30
CA ILE A 138 -9.17 -2.45 5.41
C ILE A 138 -10.31 -1.74 4.66
N SER A 139 -11.16 -0.99 5.36
CA SER A 139 -12.27 -0.28 4.73
C SER A 139 -11.79 0.75 3.71
N ARG A 140 -10.71 1.48 4.01
CA ARG A 140 -10.09 2.46 3.10
C ARG A 140 -9.55 1.77 1.85
N ILE A 141 -8.83 0.66 2.03
CA ILE A 141 -8.27 -0.13 0.93
C ILE A 141 -9.41 -0.67 0.07
N THR A 142 -10.42 -1.31 0.66
CA THR A 142 -11.58 -1.85 -0.05
C THR A 142 -12.29 -0.76 -0.87
N ALA A 143 -12.56 0.40 -0.28
CA ALA A 143 -13.17 1.53 -1.00
C ALA A 143 -12.32 1.99 -2.19
N SER A 144 -11.00 2.08 -2.01
CA SER A 144 -10.09 2.46 -3.11
C SER A 144 -10.05 1.43 -4.24
N TYR A 145 -10.17 0.14 -3.93
CA TYR A 145 -10.22 -0.93 -4.94
C TYR A 145 -11.57 -0.96 -5.66
N GLU A 146 -12.66 -0.71 -4.95
CA GLU A 146 -14.00 -0.61 -5.53
C GLU A 146 -14.08 0.55 -6.53
N GLU A 147 -13.56 1.73 -6.17
CA GLU A 147 -13.48 2.89 -7.07
C GLU A 147 -12.61 2.60 -8.31
N ARG A 148 -11.43 1.99 -8.12
CA ARG A 148 -10.55 1.60 -9.24
C ARG A 148 -11.21 0.57 -10.15
N LEU A 149 -11.94 -0.39 -9.58
CA LEU A 149 -12.63 -1.41 -10.34
C LEU A 149 -13.77 -0.80 -11.15
N GLU A 150 -14.55 0.11 -10.55
CA GLU A 150 -15.63 0.83 -11.24
C GLU A 150 -15.07 1.67 -12.40
N ASN A 151 -13.94 2.37 -12.20
CA ASN A 151 -13.29 3.13 -13.27
C ASN A 151 -12.78 2.21 -14.39
N LEU A 152 -12.18 1.07 -14.04
CA LEU A 152 -11.71 0.09 -15.02
C LEU A 152 -12.87 -0.51 -15.82
N GLU A 153 -13.97 -0.84 -15.16
CA GLU A 153 -15.20 -1.32 -15.79
C GLU A 153 -15.77 -0.29 -16.79
N LYS A 154 -15.87 0.98 -16.37
CA LYS A 154 -16.30 2.08 -17.25
C LYS A 154 -15.39 2.23 -18.47
N GLU A 155 -14.08 2.16 -18.29
CA GLU A 155 -13.12 2.22 -19.40
C GLU A 155 -13.25 1.03 -20.35
N LEU A 156 -13.38 -0.18 -19.81
CA LEU A 156 -13.58 -1.38 -20.62
C LEU A 156 -14.88 -1.31 -21.42
N HIS A 157 -15.98 -0.87 -20.81
CA HIS A 157 -17.25 -0.68 -21.52
C HIS A 157 -17.14 0.40 -22.60
N ARG A 158 -16.44 1.51 -22.35
CA ARG A 158 -16.20 2.54 -23.37
C ARG A 158 -15.40 1.98 -24.53
N LYS A 159 -14.26 1.33 -24.26
CA LYS A 159 -13.40 0.72 -25.28
C LYS A 159 -14.14 -0.37 -26.06
N SER A 160 -14.91 -1.22 -25.39
CA SER A 160 -15.73 -2.25 -26.03
C SER A 160 -16.74 -1.66 -27.03
N ARG A 161 -17.42 -0.57 -26.66
CA ARG A 161 -18.33 0.13 -27.58
C ARG A 161 -17.60 0.69 -28.80
N HIS A 162 -16.43 1.30 -28.61
CA HIS A 162 -15.62 1.80 -29.73
C HIS A 162 -15.13 0.67 -30.64
N ILE A 163 -14.68 -0.45 -30.07
CA ILE A 163 -14.26 -1.62 -30.84
C ILE A 163 -15.44 -2.16 -31.66
N LYS A 164 -16.63 -2.24 -31.07
CA LYS A 164 -17.82 -2.71 -31.79
C LYS A 164 -18.20 -1.77 -32.94
N ALA A 165 -18.21 -0.47 -32.71
CA ALA A 165 -18.50 0.52 -33.75
C ALA A 165 -17.47 0.49 -34.88
N ALA A 166 -16.17 0.40 -34.55
CA ALA A 166 -15.10 0.26 -35.53
C ALA A 166 -15.23 -1.05 -36.32
N GLN A 167 -15.62 -2.15 -35.66
CA GLN A 167 -15.87 -3.42 -36.33
C GLN A 167 -17.03 -3.33 -37.33
N GLU A 168 -18.12 -2.64 -36.97
CA GLU A 168 -19.26 -2.40 -37.86
C GLU A 168 -18.83 -1.58 -39.10
N GLU A 169 -18.01 -0.55 -38.92
CA GLU A 169 -17.46 0.26 -40.02
C GLU A 169 -16.51 -0.51 -40.94
N ILE A 170 -15.65 -1.36 -40.37
CA ILE A 170 -14.74 -2.23 -41.13
C ILE A 170 -15.55 -3.23 -41.96
N VAL A 171 -16.57 -3.84 -41.38
CA VAL A 171 -17.45 -4.79 -42.08
C VAL A 171 -18.14 -4.09 -43.25
N LEU A 172 -18.72 -2.90 -43.02
CA LEU A 172 -19.36 -2.11 -44.06
C LEU A 172 -18.40 -1.78 -45.21
N THR A 173 -17.19 -1.33 -44.87
CA THR A 173 -16.16 -0.99 -45.87
C THR A 173 -15.75 -2.22 -46.68
N ASN A 174 -15.54 -3.36 -46.04
CA ASN A 174 -15.21 -4.62 -46.71
C ASN A 174 -16.34 -5.12 -47.60
N GLU A 175 -17.59 -4.98 -47.16
CA GLU A 175 -18.77 -5.34 -47.96
C GLU A 175 -18.85 -4.47 -49.22
N ILE A 176 -18.75 -3.15 -49.07
CA ILE A 176 -18.72 -2.21 -50.20
C ILE A 176 -17.58 -2.51 -51.15
N HIS A 177 -16.38 -2.79 -50.62
CA HIS A 177 -15.23 -3.18 -51.43
C HIS A 177 -15.50 -4.49 -52.21
N SER A 178 -16.12 -5.49 -51.58
CA SER A 178 -16.49 -6.73 -52.25
C SER A 178 -17.51 -6.50 -53.37
N LEU A 179 -18.46 -5.57 -53.19
CA LEU A 179 -19.42 -5.18 -54.20
C LEU A 179 -18.74 -4.45 -55.36
N TRP A 180 -17.78 -3.56 -55.09
CA TRP A 180 -16.94 -2.91 -56.11
C TRP A 180 -16.18 -3.93 -56.96
N LEU A 181 -15.52 -4.90 -56.33
CA LEU A 181 -14.82 -5.97 -57.04
C LEU A 181 -15.78 -6.78 -57.93
N LYS A 182 -16.98 -7.07 -57.43
CA LYS A 182 -18.02 -7.76 -58.20
C LYS A 182 -18.49 -6.93 -59.39
N ALA A 183 -18.75 -5.63 -59.20
CA ALA A 183 -19.17 -4.73 -60.28
C ALA A 183 -18.09 -4.61 -61.38
N SER A 184 -16.82 -4.58 -60.98
CA SER A 184 -15.69 -4.52 -61.93
C SER A 184 -15.52 -5.80 -62.75
N GLN A 185 -15.91 -6.97 -62.22
CA GLN A 185 -15.82 -8.25 -62.92
C GLN A 185 -17.03 -8.54 -63.81
N GLU A 186 -18.15 -7.88 -63.54
CA GLU A 186 -19.39 -8.06 -64.28
C GLU A 186 -19.30 -7.37 -65.64
N ASN A 187 -19.79 -8.03 -66.69
CA ASN A 187 -19.76 -7.47 -68.06
C ASN A 187 -21.11 -6.86 -68.47
N SER A 188 -22.21 -7.32 -67.87
CA SER A 188 -23.55 -6.79 -68.19
C SER A 188 -23.79 -5.46 -67.47
N PRO A 189 -24.13 -4.38 -68.20
CA PRO A 189 -24.44 -3.08 -67.59
C PRO A 189 -25.65 -3.14 -66.65
N GLN A 190 -26.67 -3.97 -66.94
CA GLN A 190 -27.82 -4.16 -66.04
C GLN A 190 -27.41 -4.76 -64.70
N ASN A 191 -26.54 -5.77 -64.71
CA ASN A 191 -26.05 -6.38 -63.48
C ASN A 191 -25.16 -5.41 -62.69
N LYS A 192 -24.32 -4.61 -63.36
CA LYS A 192 -23.52 -3.55 -62.72
C LYS A 192 -24.40 -2.55 -61.97
N ILE A 193 -25.47 -2.08 -62.60
CA ILE A 193 -26.45 -1.16 -61.99
C ILE A 193 -27.03 -1.77 -60.71
N SER A 194 -27.41 -3.04 -60.72
CA SER A 194 -27.95 -3.72 -59.53
C SER A 194 -26.94 -3.81 -58.37
N ILE A 195 -25.64 -3.87 -58.68
CA ILE A 195 -24.57 -3.90 -57.69
C ILE A 195 -24.32 -2.49 -57.16
N TYR A 196 -24.30 -1.47 -58.03
CA TYR A 196 -24.21 -0.07 -57.60
C TYR A 196 -25.42 0.34 -56.75
N ASP A 197 -26.61 -0.19 -57.00
CA ASP A 197 -27.77 0.01 -56.13
C ASP A 197 -27.56 -0.56 -54.72
N GLN A 198 -26.88 -1.70 -54.61
CA GLN A 198 -26.52 -2.26 -53.31
C GLN A 198 -25.48 -1.37 -52.60
N ILE A 199 -24.48 -0.86 -53.33
CA ILE A 199 -23.50 0.08 -52.76
C ILE A 199 -24.19 1.36 -52.30
N LEU A 200 -25.09 1.92 -53.10
CA LEU A 200 -25.85 3.13 -52.77
C LEU A 200 -26.88 2.92 -51.65
N ALA A 201 -27.36 1.69 -51.43
CA ALA A 201 -28.18 1.37 -50.26
C ALA A 201 -27.36 1.41 -48.96
N LEU A 202 -26.07 1.06 -49.04
CA LEU A 202 -25.12 1.10 -47.92
C LEU A 202 -24.51 2.49 -47.70
N ARG A 203 -24.20 3.20 -48.79
CA ARG A 203 -23.69 4.58 -48.81
C ARG A 203 -24.45 5.42 -49.86
N PRO A 204 -25.56 6.08 -49.48
CA PRO A 204 -26.40 6.83 -50.41
C PRO A 204 -25.74 8.03 -51.10
N GLU A 205 -24.63 8.50 -50.57
CA GLU A 205 -23.89 9.68 -51.02
C GLU A 205 -22.54 9.30 -51.67
N ASP A 206 -22.35 8.04 -52.03
CA ASP A 206 -21.14 7.59 -52.73
C ASP A 206 -21.12 8.13 -54.17
N LEU A 207 -20.30 9.17 -54.38
CA LEU A 207 -20.14 9.87 -55.66
C LEU A 207 -19.61 8.96 -56.76
N GLU A 208 -18.69 8.06 -56.44
CA GLU A 208 -18.15 7.09 -57.40
C GLU A 208 -19.28 6.16 -57.83
N ALA A 209 -20.00 5.56 -56.88
CA ALA A 209 -21.10 4.65 -57.21
C ALA A 209 -22.19 5.33 -58.07
N LEU A 210 -22.49 6.62 -57.83
CA LEU A 210 -23.42 7.40 -58.67
C LEU A 210 -22.90 7.59 -60.10
N THR A 211 -21.64 7.99 -60.27
CA THR A 211 -21.04 8.25 -61.59
C THR A 211 -20.84 6.98 -62.41
N TYR A 212 -20.39 5.89 -61.78
CA TYR A 212 -20.27 4.58 -62.44
C TYR A 212 -21.63 3.94 -62.75
N LYS A 213 -22.68 4.24 -61.96
CA LYS A 213 -24.05 3.87 -62.32
C LYS A 213 -24.58 4.67 -63.50
N ALA A 214 -24.24 5.96 -63.60
CA ALA A 214 -24.58 6.79 -64.76
C ALA A 214 -23.92 6.25 -66.04
N ASP A 215 -22.63 5.90 -65.98
CA ASP A 215 -21.89 5.24 -67.06
C ASP A 215 -22.59 3.95 -67.51
N ALA A 216 -22.94 3.07 -66.56
CA ALA A 216 -23.66 1.84 -66.88
C ALA A 216 -25.06 2.10 -67.47
N ALA A 217 -25.72 3.20 -67.12
CA ALA A 217 -27.00 3.60 -67.71
C ALA A 217 -26.84 4.13 -69.15
N LEU A 218 -25.74 4.83 -69.46
CA LEU A 218 -25.39 5.25 -70.83
C LEU A 218 -25.14 4.05 -71.74
N LEU A 219 -24.46 3.02 -71.24
CA LEU A 219 -24.29 1.75 -71.96
C LEU A 219 -25.62 1.04 -72.29
N LEU A 220 -26.72 1.41 -71.59
CA LEU A 220 -28.08 0.93 -71.87
C LEU A 220 -28.89 1.88 -72.77
N GLY A 221 -28.31 3.00 -73.20
CA GLY A 221 -28.98 4.07 -73.92
C GLY A 221 -29.97 4.88 -73.08
N GLN A 222 -29.87 4.81 -71.75
CA GLN A 222 -30.78 5.51 -70.82
C GLN A 222 -30.22 6.88 -70.43
N THR A 223 -30.07 7.77 -71.41
CA THR A 223 -29.38 9.07 -71.27
C THR A 223 -30.04 10.02 -70.27
N GLU A 224 -31.38 10.06 -70.22
CA GLU A 224 -32.12 10.87 -69.24
C GLU A 224 -31.81 10.44 -67.80
N TRP A 225 -31.72 9.12 -67.58
CA TRP A 225 -31.42 8.59 -66.26
C TRP A 225 -29.98 8.86 -65.85
N ALA A 226 -29.03 8.67 -66.77
CA ALA A 226 -27.62 9.02 -66.56
C ALA A 226 -27.46 10.51 -66.19
N THR A 227 -28.16 11.40 -66.89
CA THR A 227 -28.19 12.85 -66.59
C THR A 227 -28.71 13.12 -65.17
N SER A 228 -29.79 12.44 -64.76
CA SER A 228 -30.33 12.57 -63.40
C SER A 228 -29.35 12.08 -62.33
N LEU A 229 -28.64 10.98 -62.57
CA LEU A 229 -27.63 10.43 -61.65
C LEU A 229 -26.42 11.37 -61.53
N ALA A 230 -25.96 11.91 -62.66
CA ALA A 230 -24.87 12.88 -62.70
C ALA A 230 -25.24 14.20 -61.99
N ASN A 231 -26.48 14.70 -62.19
CA ASN A 231 -26.98 15.86 -61.46
C ASN A 231 -27.01 15.61 -59.95
N ARG A 232 -27.47 14.43 -59.51
CA ARG A 232 -27.45 14.08 -58.09
C ARG A 232 -26.03 14.02 -57.52
N ALA A 233 -25.05 13.52 -58.29
CA ALA A 233 -23.66 13.55 -57.87
C ALA A 233 -23.13 15.00 -57.74
N LEU A 234 -23.53 15.89 -58.66
CA LEU A 234 -23.18 17.33 -58.59
C LEU A 234 -23.91 18.10 -57.48
N GLU A 235 -25.08 17.65 -57.04
CA GLU A 235 -25.75 18.20 -55.86
C GLU A 235 -24.98 17.88 -54.57
N ILE A 236 -24.34 16.70 -54.50
CA ILE A 236 -23.53 16.27 -53.36
C ILE A 236 -22.14 16.94 -53.41
N ASP A 237 -21.50 16.91 -54.58
CA ASP A 237 -20.21 17.55 -54.83
C ASP A 237 -20.25 18.35 -56.16
N PRO A 238 -20.46 19.67 -56.08
CA PRO A 238 -20.52 20.54 -57.25
C PRO A 238 -19.24 20.60 -58.08
N GLU A 239 -18.11 20.15 -57.54
CA GLU A 239 -16.80 20.15 -58.18
C GLU A 239 -16.40 18.76 -58.69
N ASN A 240 -17.33 17.80 -58.73
CA ASN A 240 -17.02 16.44 -59.15
C ASN A 240 -16.78 16.35 -60.67
N SER A 241 -15.52 16.19 -61.09
CA SER A 241 -15.14 16.11 -62.50
C SER A 241 -15.76 14.91 -63.24
N HIS A 242 -15.90 13.77 -62.56
CA HIS A 242 -16.51 12.58 -63.16
C HIS A 242 -18.02 12.75 -63.38
N ALA A 243 -18.71 13.47 -62.49
CA ALA A 243 -20.12 13.75 -62.66
C ALA A 243 -20.37 14.70 -63.84
N PHE A 244 -19.57 15.77 -63.99
CA PHE A 244 -19.61 16.60 -65.21
C PHE A 244 -19.35 15.78 -66.46
N TYR A 245 -18.34 14.90 -66.45
CA TYR A 245 -18.02 14.04 -67.58
C TYR A 245 -19.17 13.12 -67.97
N GLN A 246 -19.77 12.42 -67.00
CA GLN A 246 -20.90 11.51 -67.24
C GLN A 246 -22.14 12.27 -67.76
N ARG A 247 -22.36 13.51 -67.29
CA ARG A 247 -23.42 14.38 -67.82
C ARG A 247 -23.13 14.84 -69.24
N ALA A 248 -21.88 15.17 -69.55
CA ALA A 248 -21.44 15.52 -70.90
C ALA A 248 -21.65 14.35 -71.88
N CYS A 249 -21.29 13.12 -71.49
CA CYS A 249 -21.56 11.92 -72.29
C CYS A 249 -23.06 11.75 -72.54
N ALA A 250 -23.89 11.90 -71.50
CA ALA A 250 -25.35 11.80 -71.63
C ALA A 250 -25.94 12.84 -72.59
N TYR A 251 -25.46 14.08 -72.54
CA TYR A 251 -25.86 15.14 -73.45
C TYR A 251 -25.39 14.90 -74.89
N ALA A 252 -24.17 14.40 -75.08
CA ALA A 252 -23.63 14.07 -76.39
C ALA A 252 -24.45 12.96 -77.10
N GLU A 253 -24.79 11.89 -76.38
CA GLU A 253 -25.65 10.81 -76.89
C GLU A 253 -27.09 11.27 -77.16
N SER A 254 -27.58 12.26 -76.39
CA SER A 254 -28.91 12.85 -76.57
C SER A 254 -28.97 13.96 -77.64
N GLY A 255 -27.82 14.34 -78.21
CA GLY A 255 -27.71 15.38 -79.24
C GLY A 255 -27.67 16.83 -78.73
N PHE A 256 -27.54 17.04 -77.42
CA PHE A 256 -27.38 18.37 -76.79
C PHE A 256 -25.91 18.79 -76.83
N VAL A 257 -25.46 19.21 -78.03
CA VAL A 257 -24.04 19.45 -78.33
C VAL A 257 -23.42 20.56 -77.46
N GLU A 258 -24.10 21.68 -77.30
CA GLU A 258 -23.57 22.85 -76.57
C GLU A 258 -23.42 22.56 -75.07
N GLU A 259 -24.41 21.90 -74.48
CA GLU A 259 -24.38 21.46 -73.08
C GLU A 259 -23.31 20.40 -72.84
N ALA A 260 -23.16 19.44 -73.76
CA ALA A 260 -22.12 18.42 -73.69
C ALA A 260 -20.71 19.04 -73.69
N LEU A 261 -20.44 20.00 -74.59
CA LEU A 261 -19.15 20.67 -74.67
C LEU A 261 -18.84 21.51 -73.43
N ARG A 262 -19.84 22.19 -72.88
CA ARG A 262 -19.67 22.96 -71.64
C ARG A 262 -19.30 22.06 -70.47
N ASP A 263 -20.06 20.99 -70.24
CA ASP A 263 -19.78 20.07 -69.13
C ASP A 263 -18.47 19.31 -69.34
N LEU A 264 -18.11 18.98 -70.58
CA LEU A 264 -16.83 18.37 -70.89
C LEU A 264 -15.66 19.32 -70.58
N ALA A 265 -15.79 20.60 -70.91
CA ALA A 265 -14.78 21.61 -70.58
C ALA A 265 -14.61 21.76 -69.06
N GLU A 266 -15.71 21.81 -68.31
CA GLU A 266 -15.72 21.85 -66.84
C GLU A 266 -15.09 20.59 -66.22
N ALA A 267 -15.32 19.41 -66.82
CA ALA A 267 -14.73 18.15 -66.41
C ALA A 267 -13.20 18.12 -66.64
N ILE A 268 -12.76 18.52 -67.84
CA ILE A 268 -11.33 18.55 -68.22
C ILE A 268 -10.56 19.57 -67.38
N GLN A 269 -11.16 20.75 -67.14
CA GLN A 269 -10.53 21.79 -66.32
C GLN A 269 -10.20 21.29 -64.90
N ARG A 270 -11.07 20.43 -64.35
CA ARG A 270 -10.90 19.85 -63.01
C ARG A 270 -10.01 18.62 -63.00
N SER A 271 -10.11 17.78 -64.03
CA SER A 271 -9.31 16.58 -64.18
C SER A 271 -8.82 16.42 -65.61
N GLU A 272 -7.58 16.83 -65.83
CA GLU A 272 -6.92 16.79 -67.13
C GLU A 272 -6.85 15.37 -67.73
N SER A 273 -6.85 14.32 -66.90
CA SER A 273 -6.88 12.92 -67.36
C SER A 273 -8.15 12.58 -68.15
N LEU A 274 -9.26 13.27 -67.91
CA LEU A 274 -10.52 13.06 -68.62
C LEU A 274 -10.45 13.50 -70.08
N ARG A 275 -9.49 14.36 -70.45
CA ARG A 275 -9.26 14.77 -71.85
C ARG A 275 -8.93 13.58 -72.73
N ILE A 276 -8.00 12.74 -72.26
CA ILE A 276 -7.56 11.55 -73.01
C ILE A 276 -8.72 10.56 -73.11
N GLN A 277 -9.49 10.41 -72.03
CA GLN A 277 -10.66 9.53 -72.00
C GLN A 277 -11.72 9.99 -73.01
N ALA A 278 -12.04 11.29 -73.05
CA ALA A 278 -13.02 11.86 -73.98
C ALA A 278 -12.70 11.59 -75.45
N GLY A 279 -11.41 11.58 -75.83
CA GLY A 279 -11.01 11.31 -77.22
C GLY A 279 -11.24 9.87 -77.69
N VAL A 280 -11.31 8.91 -76.75
CA VAL A 280 -11.48 7.48 -77.04
C VAL A 280 -12.92 7.02 -76.79
N ASP A 281 -13.66 7.70 -75.93
CA ASP A 281 -15.01 7.36 -75.54
C ASP A 281 -15.98 7.42 -76.74
N ALA A 282 -16.81 6.38 -76.86
CA ALA A 282 -17.80 6.25 -77.94
C ALA A 282 -18.95 7.25 -77.79
N SER A 283 -19.21 7.71 -76.56
CA SER A 283 -20.28 8.67 -76.25
C SER A 283 -20.15 9.99 -77.05
N PHE A 284 -18.92 10.34 -77.45
CA PHE A 284 -18.60 11.55 -78.19
C PHE A 284 -18.39 11.33 -79.70
N ASP A 285 -18.71 10.15 -80.24
CA ASP A 285 -18.55 9.86 -81.68
C ASP A 285 -19.32 10.85 -82.56
N SER A 286 -20.49 11.32 -82.09
CA SER A 286 -21.30 12.36 -82.76
C SER A 286 -20.65 13.75 -82.76
N LEU A 287 -19.70 14.01 -81.87
CA LEU A 287 -19.05 15.30 -81.66
C LEU A 287 -17.65 15.40 -82.28
N LYS A 288 -17.11 14.30 -82.82
CA LYS A 288 -15.76 14.27 -83.44
C LYS A 288 -15.61 15.19 -84.65
N ASP A 289 -16.70 15.52 -85.33
CA ASP A 289 -16.70 16.48 -86.44
C ASP A 289 -16.74 17.95 -85.97
N ASN A 290 -16.97 18.20 -84.68
CA ASN A 290 -17.04 19.54 -84.11
C ASN A 290 -15.62 20.07 -83.81
N GLU A 291 -15.32 21.27 -84.34
CA GLU A 291 -14.04 21.95 -84.14
C GLU A 291 -13.73 22.21 -82.66
N GLN A 292 -14.74 22.62 -81.87
CA GLN A 292 -14.58 22.90 -80.44
C GLN A 292 -14.23 21.64 -79.62
N PHE A 293 -14.83 20.50 -79.96
CA PHE A 293 -14.51 19.22 -79.31
C PHE A 293 -13.06 18.82 -79.59
N ASN A 294 -12.64 18.94 -80.84
CA ASN A 294 -11.29 18.61 -81.27
C ASN A 294 -10.25 19.51 -80.60
N GLU A 295 -10.50 20.80 -80.44
CA GLU A 295 -9.60 21.70 -79.70
C GLU A 295 -9.43 21.27 -78.24
N MET A 296 -10.53 20.91 -77.55
CA MET A 296 -10.48 20.47 -76.15
C MET A 296 -9.66 19.18 -75.99
N VAL A 297 -9.84 18.21 -76.89
CA VAL A 297 -9.18 16.89 -76.82
C VAL A 297 -7.74 16.91 -77.34
N LEU A 298 -7.43 17.66 -78.41
CA LEU A 298 -6.12 17.64 -79.10
C LEU A 298 -5.06 18.59 -78.54
N LEU A 299 -5.42 19.55 -77.69
CA LEU A 299 -4.45 20.48 -77.08
C LEU A 299 -3.54 19.74 -76.08
N GLN A 300 -2.46 19.12 -76.58
CA GLN A 300 -1.18 19.13 -75.87
C GLN A 300 -0.77 20.60 -75.77
N LYS A 301 -0.92 21.24 -74.60
CA LYS A 301 -0.12 22.45 -74.36
C LYS A 301 1.34 22.02 -74.52
N PRO A 302 2.10 22.54 -75.50
CA PRO A 302 3.53 22.44 -75.37
C PRO A 302 3.85 23.23 -74.12
N GLU A 303 4.42 22.57 -73.11
CA GLU A 303 5.14 23.30 -72.08
C GLU A 303 6.18 24.13 -72.82
N GLU A 304 5.93 25.44 -72.91
CA GLU A 304 6.97 26.45 -73.09
C GLU A 304 7.90 26.36 -71.86
N SER A 305 8.68 25.28 -71.79
CA SER A 305 9.94 25.29 -71.10
C SER A 305 10.83 26.24 -71.89
N ASN A 306 10.75 27.51 -71.51
CA ASN A 306 11.78 28.50 -71.77
C ASN A 306 13.12 27.83 -71.43
N VAL A 307 13.79 27.32 -72.45
CA VAL A 307 15.23 27.09 -72.44
C VAL A 307 15.82 28.47 -72.30
N ILE A 308 15.97 28.90 -71.05
CA ILE A 308 16.91 29.94 -70.70
C ILE A 308 18.28 29.34 -71.01
N ILE A 309 18.72 29.59 -72.23
CA ILE A 309 20.13 29.63 -72.58
C ILE A 309 20.72 30.70 -71.66
N THR A 310 21.29 30.28 -70.54
CA THR A 310 22.46 30.97 -70.00
C THR A 310 23.67 30.23 -70.53
N ASP A 311 24.10 30.66 -71.71
CA ASP A 311 25.53 30.87 -71.93
C ASP A 311 26.01 31.76 -70.79
N ASP A 312 26.92 31.27 -69.95
CA ASP A 312 28.07 32.04 -69.44
C ASP A 312 28.90 31.22 -68.43
N ILE A 313 30.14 30.94 -68.87
CA ILE A 313 31.42 30.85 -68.14
C ILE A 313 31.71 29.60 -67.29
#